data_AF-A0AAU0QMC6-F1
#
_entry.id   AF-A0AAU0QMC6-F1
#
_cell.length_a   1.000
_cell.length_b   1.000
_cell.length_c   1.000
_cell.angle_alpha   90.00
_cell.angle_beta   90.00
_cell.angle_gamma   90.00
#
_symmetry.space_group_name_H-M   'P 1'
#
loop_
_entity.id
_entity.type
_entity.pdbx_description
1 polymer ?
#
loop_
_entity_poly.entity_id
_entity_poly.type
_entity_poly.pdbx_seq_one_letter_code
_entity_poly.pdbx_strand_id
1 'polypeptide(L)'
;MTKASEPKIKDFSGEDYTKITFCPDLSKFKMEKLDDDIVGLMSRRAYDVAASTRGVKVFLNGKRLPVKNFKDYIDLFIKNKEDDTTGNPLKVIYENANERWEVALTISNQGFQQISFVNSIATTKGGRHVDYVTEMITKQLIEVLKKKNKGGVTIKPFQVKNHMWVFVNCLIVNPTFDSQTKENMTLQVKNFGSKCTLSEKFINAAVKSGIVESVLSWAKFKAQNELSKTSGKKQAKLKGIPKLEDANEAGTRNAIKCTLILTEGDSAKTLAVSGLGVIGRDYYGVFPLRGKLLNVREATHKQILDNAEINNLIKILGLQYKKKYNSEDDMKTLRYGKVMIMT
;
A
#
# COMPACT_ATOMS: atom_id res chain seq x y z
N MET A 1 -17.74 -41.35 12.70
CA MET A 1 -17.23 -42.63 13.22
C MET A 1 -18.40 -43.37 13.84
N THR A 2 -18.87 -44.46 13.23
CA THR A 2 -20.06 -45.22 13.66
C THR A 2 -19.73 -46.62 14.17
N LYS A 3 -18.45 -46.99 14.19
CA LYS A 3 -17.95 -48.26 14.73
C LYS A 3 -16.77 -47.96 15.64
N ALA A 4 -16.82 -48.45 16.88
CA ALA A 4 -15.74 -48.37 17.86
C ALA A 4 -15.54 -49.76 18.46
N SER A 5 -14.29 -50.14 18.71
CA SER A 5 -13.99 -51.35 19.49
C SER A 5 -14.15 -51.06 20.98
N GLU A 6 -14.36 -52.11 21.77
CA GLU A 6 -14.32 -52.00 23.24
C GLU A 6 -12.97 -51.43 23.71
N PRO A 7 -12.97 -50.52 24.71
CA PRO A 7 -11.75 -49.95 25.25
C PRO A 7 -10.92 -51.01 25.98
N LYS A 8 -9.61 -51.03 25.75
CA LYS A 8 -8.66 -51.88 26.49
C LYS A 8 -8.12 -51.12 27.68
N ILE A 9 -8.64 -51.40 28.87
CA ILE A 9 -8.24 -50.76 30.12
C ILE A 9 -7.16 -51.61 30.80
N LYS A 10 -6.11 -50.96 31.30
CA LYS A 10 -5.00 -51.59 32.02
C LYS A 10 -4.58 -50.70 33.19
N ASP A 11 -4.03 -51.30 34.23
CA ASP A 11 -3.36 -50.56 35.29
C ASP A 11 -2.16 -49.78 34.73
N PHE A 12 -2.01 -48.54 35.17
CA PHE A 12 -0.97 -47.64 34.69
C PHE A 12 -0.40 -46.83 35.86
N SER A 13 0.92 -46.79 35.98
CA SER A 13 1.65 -46.16 37.09
C SER A 13 2.63 -45.08 36.63
N GLY A 14 2.43 -44.52 35.43
CA GLY A 14 3.25 -43.44 34.88
C GLY A 14 2.57 -42.07 35.00
N GLU A 15 3.14 -41.06 34.32
CA GLU A 15 2.51 -39.74 34.22
C GLU A 15 1.27 -39.77 33.34
N ASP A 16 0.24 -38.99 33.70
CA ASP A 16 -0.99 -38.89 32.93
C ASP A 16 -0.74 -38.28 31.55
N TYR A 17 -1.26 -38.93 30.51
CA TYR A 17 -1.18 -38.42 29.14
C TYR A 17 -2.37 -38.85 28.29
N THR A 18 -2.59 -38.10 27.21
CA THR A 18 -3.52 -38.47 26.15
C THR A 18 -2.72 -38.63 24.85
N LYS A 19 -2.78 -39.82 24.26
CA LYS A 19 -2.16 -40.11 22.96
C LYS A 19 -3.24 -40.41 21.93
N ILE A 20 -3.29 -39.58 20.90
CA ILE A 20 -4.18 -39.79 19.74
C ILE A 20 -3.32 -40.27 18.58
N THR A 21 -3.71 -41.38 17.97
CA THR A 21 -3.11 -41.90 16.74
C THR A 21 -4.23 -42.13 15.74
N PHE A 22 -4.09 -41.61 14.53
CA PHE A 22 -5.09 -41.75 13.49
C PHE A 22 -4.41 -41.96 12.13
N CYS A 23 -5.11 -42.64 11.24
CA CYS A 23 -4.74 -42.78 9.84
C CYS A 23 -5.83 -42.09 9.01
N PRO A 24 -5.52 -40.99 8.28
CA PRO A 24 -6.50 -40.36 7.41
C PRO A 24 -7.01 -41.34 6.35
N ASP A 25 -8.30 -41.30 6.07
CA ASP A 25 -8.90 -42.04 4.94
C ASP A 25 -8.57 -41.31 3.64
N LEU A 26 -7.36 -41.54 3.12
CA LEU A 26 -6.79 -40.82 1.97
C LEU A 26 -7.66 -40.92 0.71
N SER A 27 -8.42 -42.01 0.57
CA SER A 27 -9.34 -42.22 -0.56
C SER A 27 -10.38 -41.09 -0.66
N LYS A 28 -10.90 -40.60 0.47
CA LYS A 28 -11.86 -39.48 0.52
C LYS A 28 -11.25 -38.16 0.11
N PHE A 29 -9.94 -38.02 0.28
CA PHE A 29 -9.18 -36.85 -0.16
C PHE A 29 -8.64 -37.00 -1.58
N LYS A 30 -8.91 -38.13 -2.25
CA LYS A 30 -8.37 -38.47 -3.58
C LYS A 30 -6.83 -38.48 -3.58
N MET A 31 -6.25 -39.00 -2.50
CA MET A 31 -4.80 -39.10 -2.31
C MET A 31 -4.39 -40.55 -2.10
N GLU A 32 -3.19 -40.90 -2.54
CA GLU A 32 -2.59 -42.22 -2.30
C GLU A 32 -1.64 -42.21 -1.10
N LYS A 33 -0.97 -41.07 -0.87
CA LYS A 33 -0.03 -40.83 0.22
C LYS A 33 -0.08 -39.37 0.65
N LEU A 34 0.47 -39.08 1.83
CA LEU A 34 0.78 -37.71 2.22
C LEU A 34 2.07 -37.30 1.51
N ASP A 35 2.00 -36.35 0.60
CA ASP A 35 3.16 -35.77 -0.09
C ASP A 35 3.92 -34.77 0.81
N ASP A 36 5.06 -34.31 0.30
CA ASP A 36 5.94 -33.39 1.03
C ASP A 36 5.27 -32.05 1.34
N ASP A 37 4.33 -31.58 0.50
CA ASP A 37 3.61 -30.33 0.70
C ASP A 37 2.64 -30.42 1.88
N ILE A 38 1.85 -31.51 1.95
CA ILE A 38 0.93 -31.76 3.06
C ILE A 38 1.71 -32.01 4.35
N VAL A 39 2.79 -32.79 4.29
CA VAL A 39 3.69 -33.00 5.44
C VAL A 39 4.30 -31.67 5.88
N GLY A 40 4.70 -30.81 4.95
CA GLY A 40 5.20 -29.47 5.23
C GLY A 40 4.17 -28.58 5.92
N LEU A 41 2.91 -28.60 5.46
CA LEU A 41 1.81 -27.85 6.06
C LEU A 41 1.50 -28.32 7.49
N MET A 42 1.45 -29.64 7.71
CA MET A 42 1.25 -30.23 9.03
C MET A 42 2.42 -29.92 9.96
N SER A 43 3.64 -29.98 9.43
CA SER A 43 4.87 -29.65 10.17
C SER A 43 4.88 -28.18 10.59
N ARG A 44 4.55 -27.26 9.68
CA ARG A 44 4.38 -25.83 10.00
C ARG A 44 3.39 -25.65 11.15
N ARG A 45 2.29 -26.42 11.16
CA ARG A 45 1.29 -26.30 12.21
C ARG A 45 1.82 -26.68 13.60
N ALA A 46 2.79 -27.60 13.70
CA ALA A 46 3.48 -27.88 14.95
C ALA A 46 4.32 -26.68 15.43
N TYR A 47 4.96 -25.93 14.51
CA TYR A 47 5.65 -24.67 14.85
C TYR A 47 4.68 -23.60 15.31
N ASP A 48 3.52 -23.46 14.67
CA ASP A 48 2.51 -22.50 15.09
C ASP A 48 2.01 -22.78 16.52
N VAL A 49 1.83 -24.05 16.91
CA VAL A 49 1.44 -24.42 18.27
C VAL A 49 2.57 -24.08 19.26
N ALA A 50 3.82 -24.37 18.91
CA ALA A 50 4.98 -23.99 19.72
C ALA A 50 5.08 -22.48 19.94
N ALA A 51 4.65 -21.69 18.95
CA ALA A 51 4.68 -20.23 18.98
C ALA A 51 3.52 -19.62 19.77
N SER A 52 2.32 -20.15 19.57
CA SER A 52 1.08 -19.56 20.08
C SER A 52 0.72 -20.00 21.50
N THR A 53 1.25 -21.14 21.95
CA THR A 53 1.03 -21.67 23.30
C THR A 53 2.20 -21.37 24.24
N ARG A 54 1.96 -20.53 25.26
CA ARG A 54 2.99 -20.16 26.24
C ARG A 54 3.35 -21.36 27.14
N GLY A 55 4.65 -21.57 27.35
CA GLY A 55 5.17 -22.57 28.30
C GLY A 55 5.16 -24.02 27.81
N VAL A 56 4.65 -24.30 26.61
CA VAL A 56 4.57 -25.67 26.06
C VAL A 56 5.78 -25.99 25.19
N LYS A 57 6.39 -27.16 25.41
CA LYS A 57 7.47 -27.68 24.58
C LYS A 57 6.88 -28.61 23.53
N VAL A 58 7.02 -28.25 22.26
CA VAL A 58 6.52 -29.07 21.15
C VAL A 58 7.65 -29.90 20.53
N PHE A 59 7.36 -31.18 20.30
CA PHE A 59 8.25 -32.11 19.63
C PHE A 59 7.59 -32.58 18.33
N LEU A 60 8.36 -32.56 17.24
CA LEU A 60 7.95 -33.11 15.95
C LEU A 60 8.91 -34.25 15.61
N ASN A 61 8.37 -35.47 15.46
CA ASN A 61 9.15 -36.69 15.19
C ASN A 61 10.33 -36.88 16.18
N GLY A 62 10.07 -36.69 17.48
CA GLY A 62 11.09 -36.83 18.53
C GLY A 62 12.06 -35.66 18.67
N LYS A 63 12.07 -34.70 17.74
CA LYS A 63 12.92 -33.51 17.80
C LYS A 63 12.16 -32.33 18.39
N ARG A 64 12.75 -31.69 19.41
CA ARG A 64 12.20 -30.45 19.98
C ARG A 64 12.27 -29.32 18.94
N LEU A 65 11.16 -28.60 18.74
CA LEU A 65 11.14 -27.45 17.86
C LEU A 65 11.90 -26.26 18.48
N PRO A 66 12.70 -25.50 17.70
CA PRO A 66 13.53 -24.40 18.20
C PRO A 66 12.73 -23.09 18.38
N VAL A 67 11.49 -23.18 18.87
CA VAL A 67 10.60 -22.04 19.13
C VAL A 67 10.23 -22.06 20.60
N LYS A 68 10.71 -21.07 21.38
CA LYS A 68 10.42 -20.99 22.82
C LYS A 68 9.29 -20.01 23.13
N ASN A 69 9.09 -19.03 22.27
CA ASN A 69 8.12 -17.95 22.44
C ASN A 69 7.69 -17.43 21.06
N PHE A 70 6.70 -16.52 21.06
CA PHE A 70 6.16 -15.97 19.83
C PHE A 70 7.19 -15.16 19.02
N LYS A 71 8.15 -14.50 19.68
CA LYS A 71 9.22 -13.75 19.02
C LYS A 71 10.15 -14.66 18.21
N ASP A 72 10.57 -15.80 18.78
CA ASP A 72 11.41 -16.78 18.06
C ASP A 72 10.73 -17.26 16.77
N TYR A 73 9.40 -17.46 16.83
CA TYR A 73 8.60 -17.83 15.66
C TYR A 73 8.56 -16.73 14.61
N ILE A 74 8.36 -15.47 15.01
CA ILE A 74 8.41 -14.32 14.09
C ILE A 74 9.78 -14.24 13.41
N ASP A 75 10.85 -14.47 14.15
CA ASP A 75 12.21 -14.45 13.61
C ASP A 75 12.39 -15.49 12.48
N LEU A 76 11.65 -16.62 12.46
CA LEU A 76 11.66 -17.58 11.34
C LEU A 76 11.10 -17.01 10.02
N PHE A 77 10.16 -16.06 10.08
CA PHE A 77 9.58 -15.43 8.88
C PHE A 77 10.45 -14.30 8.32
N ILE A 78 11.23 -13.68 9.19
CA ILE A 78 11.95 -12.45 8.93
C ILE A 78 13.42 -12.71 8.65
N LYS A 79 13.98 -13.80 9.18
CA LYS A 79 15.34 -14.23 8.89
C LYS A 79 15.56 -14.30 7.38
N ASN A 80 16.61 -13.62 6.90
CA ASN A 80 16.98 -13.49 5.49
C ASN A 80 16.00 -12.69 4.62
N LYS A 81 15.09 -11.90 5.21
CA LYS A 81 14.32 -10.89 4.49
C LYS A 81 14.89 -9.51 4.74
N GLU A 82 14.97 -8.73 3.67
CA GLU A 82 15.47 -7.36 3.68
C GLU A 82 14.34 -6.38 3.35
N ASP A 83 14.51 -5.14 3.79
CA ASP A 83 13.69 -4.02 3.35
C ASP A 83 14.15 -3.59 1.95
N ASP A 84 13.32 -3.82 0.93
CA ASP A 84 13.58 -3.42 -0.47
C ASP A 84 13.99 -1.94 -0.62
N THR A 85 13.60 -1.07 0.33
CA THR A 85 13.93 0.35 0.30
C THR A 85 15.36 0.63 0.76
N THR A 86 15.85 -0.11 1.77
CA THR A 86 17.11 0.20 2.45
C THR A 86 18.19 -0.87 2.27
N GLY A 87 17.84 -2.07 1.78
CA GLY A 87 18.73 -3.23 1.68
C GLY A 87 19.16 -3.78 3.03
N ASN A 88 18.56 -3.32 4.13
CA ASN A 88 18.89 -3.78 5.48
C ASN A 88 17.96 -4.92 5.90
N PRO A 89 18.39 -5.78 6.86
CA PRO A 89 17.50 -6.77 7.46
C PRO A 89 16.21 -6.14 7.99
N LEU A 90 15.08 -6.80 7.74
CA LEU A 90 13.78 -6.32 8.22
C LEU A 90 13.77 -6.15 9.74
N LYS A 91 13.43 -4.94 10.19
CA LYS A 91 13.34 -4.62 11.61
C LYS A 91 11.97 -4.98 12.16
N VAL A 92 11.95 -5.97 13.07
CA VAL A 92 10.75 -6.36 13.80
C VAL A 92 10.65 -5.58 15.10
N ILE A 93 9.47 -5.02 15.34
CA ILE A 93 9.10 -4.40 16.61
C ILE A 93 8.16 -5.36 17.29
N TYR A 94 8.59 -5.94 18.40
CA TYR A 94 7.81 -6.90 19.18
C TYR A 94 7.45 -6.30 20.54
N GLU A 95 6.22 -6.54 20.99
CA GLU A 95 5.76 -6.21 22.33
C GLU A 95 4.84 -7.30 22.88
N ASN A 96 5.14 -7.73 24.10
CA ASN A 96 4.22 -8.50 24.93
C ASN A 96 3.39 -7.50 25.74
N ALA A 97 2.24 -7.10 25.20
CA ALA A 97 1.42 -6.03 25.75
C ALA A 97 0.80 -6.42 27.10
N ASN A 98 0.44 -7.69 27.28
CA ASN A 98 0.06 -8.31 28.55
C ASN A 98 -0.04 -9.84 28.41
N GLU A 99 -0.53 -10.52 29.46
CA GLU A 99 -0.72 -11.98 29.50
C GLU A 99 -1.56 -12.54 28.33
N ARG A 100 -2.42 -11.72 27.73
CA ARG A 100 -3.36 -12.13 26.67
C ARG A 100 -3.04 -11.58 25.30
N TRP A 101 -2.01 -10.74 25.14
CA TRP A 101 -1.71 -10.08 23.86
C TRP A 101 -0.21 -9.98 23.62
N GLU A 102 0.25 -10.55 22.52
CA GLU A 102 1.57 -10.33 21.94
C GLU A 102 1.38 -9.81 20.51
N VAL A 103 2.10 -8.73 20.21
CA VAL A 103 2.00 -8.04 18.92
C VAL A 103 3.40 -7.83 18.38
N ALA A 104 3.57 -8.07 17.08
CA ALA A 104 4.73 -7.58 16.36
C ALA A 104 4.36 -6.90 15.05
N LEU A 105 5.22 -5.98 14.63
CA LEU A 105 5.07 -5.18 13.43
C LEU A 105 6.40 -5.13 12.69
N THR A 106 6.34 -5.30 11.38
CA THR A 106 7.42 -4.97 10.44
C THR A 106 6.82 -4.35 9.18
N ILE A 107 7.66 -3.74 8.35
CA ILE A 107 7.28 -3.22 7.04
C ILE A 107 6.93 -4.37 6.08
N SER A 108 5.96 -4.13 5.20
CA SER A 108 5.61 -5.02 4.09
C SER A 108 5.72 -4.29 2.76
N ASN A 109 6.31 -4.96 1.76
CA ASN A 109 6.40 -4.48 0.38
C ASN A 109 5.40 -5.17 -0.56
N GLN A 110 4.65 -6.16 -0.07
CA GLN A 110 3.72 -6.98 -0.87
C GLN A 110 2.24 -6.72 -0.53
N GLY A 111 1.93 -5.54 0.01
CA GLY A 111 0.61 -5.25 0.56
C GLY A 111 0.47 -5.69 2.02
N PHE A 112 -0.74 -5.57 2.57
CA PHE A 112 -0.98 -5.92 3.97
C PHE A 112 -0.78 -7.43 4.19
N GLN A 113 0.07 -7.79 5.14
CA GLN A 113 0.30 -9.18 5.54
C GLN A 113 -0.03 -9.34 7.03
N GLN A 114 -0.55 -10.51 7.40
CA GLN A 114 -0.85 -10.81 8.79
C GLN A 114 -0.62 -12.28 9.10
N ILE A 115 -0.09 -12.55 10.29
CA ILE A 115 -0.07 -13.90 10.88
C ILE A 115 -0.65 -13.77 12.28
N SER A 116 -1.80 -14.39 12.51
CA SER A 116 -2.49 -14.25 13.79
C SER A 116 -3.02 -15.55 14.36
N PHE A 117 -3.04 -15.60 15.69
CA PHE A 117 -3.52 -16.70 16.49
C PHE A 117 -4.49 -16.20 17.56
N VAL A 118 -5.66 -16.85 17.64
CA VAL A 118 -6.65 -16.62 18.70
C VAL A 118 -6.80 -17.92 19.48
N ASN A 119 -6.40 -17.95 20.75
CA ASN A 119 -6.40 -19.17 21.57
C ASN A 119 -5.66 -20.34 20.89
N SER A 120 -4.47 -20.05 20.33
CA SER A 120 -3.69 -20.97 19.50
C SER A 120 -4.33 -21.40 18.17
N ILE A 121 -5.50 -20.91 17.78
CA ILE A 121 -6.14 -21.18 16.47
C ILE A 121 -5.57 -20.23 15.43
N ALA A 122 -5.07 -20.73 14.31
CA ALA A 122 -4.58 -19.90 13.20
C ALA A 122 -5.74 -19.20 12.49
N THR A 123 -5.83 -17.88 12.65
CA THR A 123 -6.80 -17.03 11.93
C THR A 123 -6.16 -16.51 10.65
N THR A 124 -6.05 -17.38 9.64
CA THR A 124 -5.35 -17.10 8.37
C THR A 124 -5.97 -15.97 7.55
N LYS A 125 -7.28 -15.73 7.69
CA LYS A 125 -8.00 -14.59 7.10
C LYS A 125 -8.05 -13.35 8.02
N GLY A 126 -7.53 -13.46 9.23
CA GLY A 126 -7.47 -12.37 10.20
C GLY A 126 -8.77 -12.26 10.99
N GLY A 127 -9.30 -11.02 11.10
CA GLY A 127 -10.54 -10.75 11.81
C GLY A 127 -10.43 -9.54 12.73
N ARG A 128 -11.44 -9.37 13.59
CA ARG A 128 -11.59 -8.16 14.41
C ARG A 128 -10.43 -7.91 15.37
N HIS A 129 -9.72 -8.94 15.82
CA HIS A 129 -8.52 -8.80 16.66
C HIS A 129 -7.34 -8.19 15.90
N VAL A 130 -7.15 -8.57 14.63
CA VAL A 130 -6.13 -7.98 13.75
C VAL A 130 -6.51 -6.54 13.40
N ASP A 131 -7.77 -6.29 13.06
CA ASP A 131 -8.27 -4.95 12.76
C ASP A 131 -8.08 -4.02 13.97
N TYR A 132 -8.45 -4.49 15.16
CA TYR A 132 -8.26 -3.74 16.41
C TYR A 132 -6.80 -3.29 16.62
N VAL A 133 -5.83 -4.20 16.45
CA VAL A 133 -4.40 -3.88 16.58
C VAL A 133 -3.94 -2.93 15.47
N THR A 134 -4.28 -3.23 14.21
CA THR A 134 -3.83 -2.44 13.06
C THR A 134 -4.43 -1.03 13.04
N GLU A 135 -5.67 -0.84 13.50
CA GLU A 135 -6.31 0.47 13.63
C GLU A 135 -5.60 1.36 14.65
N MET A 136 -5.21 0.81 15.81
CA MET A 136 -4.45 1.55 16.83
C MET A 136 -3.12 2.06 16.28
N ILE A 137 -2.37 1.20 15.61
CA ILE A 137 -1.08 1.55 14.99
C ILE A 137 -1.29 2.58 13.87
N THR A 138 -2.24 2.30 12.97
CA THR A 138 -2.52 3.16 11.81
C THR A 138 -2.92 4.57 12.22
N LYS A 139 -3.74 4.72 13.27
CA LYS A 139 -4.15 6.03 13.79
C LYS A 139 -2.93 6.88 14.16
N GLN A 140 -1.98 6.31 14.90
CA GLN A 140 -0.76 7.00 15.32
C GLN A 140 0.15 7.36 14.13
N LEU A 141 0.32 6.43 13.18
CA LEU A 141 1.15 6.70 11.99
C LEU A 141 0.55 7.78 11.09
N ILE A 142 -0.78 7.85 10.96
CA ILE A 142 -1.45 8.90 10.18
C ILE A 142 -1.18 10.29 10.75
N GLU A 143 -1.15 10.43 12.08
CA GLU A 143 -0.87 11.73 12.71
C GLU A 143 0.54 12.23 12.36
N VAL A 144 1.52 11.32 12.32
CA VAL A 144 2.88 11.64 11.87
C VAL A 144 2.92 11.94 10.38
N LEU A 145 2.23 11.13 9.56
CA LEU A 145 2.16 11.31 8.11
C LEU A 145 1.53 12.66 7.73
N LYS A 146 0.47 13.10 8.41
CA LYS A 146 -0.15 14.41 8.18
C LYS A 146 0.84 15.57 8.42
N LYS A 147 1.71 15.44 9.42
CA LYS A 147 2.75 16.45 9.72
C LYS A 147 3.86 16.46 8.66
N LYS A 148 4.25 15.28 8.15
CA LYS A 148 5.32 15.13 7.14
C LYS A 148 4.84 15.35 5.69
N ASN A 149 3.58 15.11 5.37
CA ASN A 149 2.99 15.18 4.02
C ASN A 149 2.17 16.47 3.79
N LYS A 150 2.70 17.64 4.20
CA LYS A 150 1.99 18.91 4.04
C LYS A 150 1.74 19.19 2.56
N GLY A 151 0.48 19.38 2.19
CA GLY A 151 0.08 19.65 0.79
C GLY A 151 0.20 18.46 -0.17
N GLY A 152 0.51 17.26 0.34
CA GLY A 152 0.53 16.05 -0.46
C GLY A 152 -0.85 15.41 -0.62
N VAL A 153 -0.91 14.28 -1.32
CA VAL A 153 -2.15 13.50 -1.50
C VAL A 153 -2.68 13.04 -0.15
N THR A 154 -4.00 13.10 0.04
CA THR A 154 -4.66 12.60 1.26
C THR A 154 -4.42 11.10 1.41
N ILE A 155 -3.75 10.72 2.51
CA ILE A 155 -3.44 9.32 2.83
C ILE A 155 -4.58 8.74 3.68
N LYS A 156 -5.17 7.63 3.23
CA LYS A 156 -6.27 6.93 3.91
C LYS A 156 -5.73 5.77 4.77
N PRO A 157 -6.45 5.35 5.85
CA PRO A 157 -6.00 4.27 6.74
C PRO A 157 -5.60 2.97 6.04
N PHE A 158 -6.40 2.49 5.09
CA PHE A 158 -6.08 1.25 4.36
C PHE A 158 -4.76 1.36 3.57
N GLN A 159 -4.38 2.56 3.12
CA GLN A 159 -3.13 2.78 2.39
C GLN A 159 -1.93 2.68 3.32
N VAL A 160 -2.06 3.05 4.59
CA VAL A 160 -1.01 2.83 5.58
C VAL A 160 -0.95 1.35 5.96
N LYS A 161 -2.11 0.72 6.19
CA LYS A 161 -2.23 -0.72 6.52
C LYS A 161 -1.55 -1.59 5.46
N ASN A 162 -1.64 -1.24 4.18
CA ASN A 162 -1.00 -1.97 3.09
C ASN A 162 0.54 -2.04 3.16
N HIS A 163 1.18 -1.23 4.00
CA HIS A 163 2.64 -1.27 4.19
C HIS A 163 3.03 -2.00 5.47
N MET A 164 2.08 -2.69 6.13
CA MET A 164 2.31 -3.39 7.39
C MET A 164 2.31 -4.90 7.19
N TRP A 165 3.22 -5.56 7.89
CA TRP A 165 3.14 -6.98 8.20
C TRP A 165 3.02 -7.13 9.72
N VAL A 166 1.87 -7.64 10.16
CA VAL A 166 1.52 -7.71 11.58
C VAL A 166 1.45 -9.16 12.06
N PHE A 167 1.97 -9.40 13.26
CA PHE A 167 1.87 -10.67 13.95
C PHE A 167 1.06 -10.46 15.23
N VAL A 168 0.04 -11.27 15.46
CA VAL A 168 -0.83 -11.15 16.66
C VAL A 168 -1.03 -12.51 17.29
N ASN A 169 -0.64 -12.68 18.55
CA ASN A 169 -1.05 -13.84 19.36
C ASN A 169 -1.92 -13.33 20.50
N CYS A 170 -3.15 -13.81 20.62
CA CYS A 170 -4.04 -13.36 21.68
C CYS A 170 -4.96 -14.42 22.29
N LEU A 171 -5.40 -14.13 23.52
CA LEU A 171 -6.32 -14.96 24.29
C LEU A 171 -7.68 -14.26 24.47
N ILE A 172 -8.67 -14.72 23.71
CA ILE A 172 -10.00 -14.13 23.63
C ILE A 172 -11.01 -14.99 24.39
N VAL A 173 -11.85 -14.36 25.20
CA VAL A 173 -12.95 -15.03 25.91
C VAL A 173 -14.08 -15.34 24.91
N ASN A 174 -14.48 -16.61 24.82
CA ASN A 174 -15.58 -17.09 23.98
C ASN A 174 -15.56 -16.53 22.53
N PRO A 175 -14.47 -16.74 21.76
CA PRO A 175 -14.34 -16.19 20.42
C PRO A 175 -15.40 -16.77 19.47
N THR A 176 -15.94 -15.90 18.61
CA THR A 176 -16.81 -16.30 17.50
C THR A 176 -16.06 -16.19 16.18
N PHE A 177 -16.40 -17.05 15.23
CA PHE A 177 -15.75 -17.11 13.91
C PHE A 177 -16.81 -17.10 12.80
N ASP A 178 -16.36 -16.88 11.57
CA ASP A 178 -17.21 -16.91 10.37
C ASP A 178 -17.72 -18.33 10.04
N SER A 179 -16.93 -19.35 10.39
CA SER A 179 -17.14 -20.73 9.97
C SER A 179 -16.42 -21.72 10.90
N GLN A 180 -16.66 -23.01 10.68
CA GLN A 180 -16.01 -24.08 11.45
C GLN A 180 -14.50 -24.17 11.24
N THR A 181 -13.97 -23.71 10.10
CA THR A 181 -12.52 -23.66 9.87
C THR A 181 -11.84 -22.57 10.71
N LYS A 182 -12.62 -21.63 11.27
CA LYS A 182 -12.18 -20.60 12.22
C LYS A 182 -11.06 -19.70 11.68
N GLU A 183 -11.06 -19.44 10.38
CA GLU A 183 -10.03 -18.65 9.71
C GLU A 183 -10.16 -17.14 9.95
N ASN A 184 -11.38 -16.66 10.23
CA ASN A 184 -11.68 -15.26 10.49
C ASN A 184 -12.47 -15.09 11.80
N MET A 185 -11.91 -14.36 12.78
CA MET A 185 -12.58 -14.11 14.06
C MET A 185 -13.52 -12.88 13.95
N THR A 186 -14.77 -13.06 14.36
CA THR A 186 -15.87 -12.08 14.16
C THR A 186 -16.31 -11.34 15.42
N LEU A 187 -15.86 -11.81 16.60
CA LEU A 187 -16.27 -11.25 17.89
C LEU A 187 -15.97 -9.74 17.97
N GLN A 188 -16.88 -8.97 18.54
CA GLN A 188 -16.71 -7.52 18.71
C GLN A 188 -15.70 -7.21 19.82
N VAL A 189 -14.88 -6.17 19.63
CA VAL A 189 -13.77 -5.78 20.54
C VAL A 189 -14.21 -5.64 21.99
N LYS A 190 -15.41 -5.08 22.22
CA LYS A 190 -15.99 -4.91 23.57
C LYS A 190 -16.15 -6.23 24.36
N ASN A 191 -16.22 -7.36 23.66
CA ASN A 191 -16.45 -8.69 24.24
C ASN A 191 -15.17 -9.54 24.30
N PHE A 192 -13.99 -9.01 23.98
CA PHE A 192 -12.75 -9.79 23.99
C PHE A 192 -12.35 -10.33 25.38
N GLY A 193 -12.91 -9.75 26.45
CA GLY A 193 -12.55 -10.07 27.82
C GLY A 193 -11.15 -9.57 28.22
N SER A 194 -10.52 -8.76 27.38
CA SER A 194 -9.23 -8.10 27.62
C SER A 194 -9.05 -6.93 26.66
N LYS A 195 -8.10 -6.04 26.96
CA LYS A 195 -7.71 -4.92 26.10
C LYS A 195 -6.25 -5.09 25.68
N CYS A 196 -5.94 -4.70 24.45
CA CYS A 196 -4.56 -4.59 23.99
C CYS A 196 -4.13 -3.14 24.15
N THR A 197 -3.07 -2.90 24.94
CA THR A 197 -2.53 -1.57 25.17
C THR A 197 -1.08 -1.57 24.72
N LEU A 198 -0.82 -0.93 23.59
CA LEU A 198 0.53 -0.82 23.04
C LEU A 198 1.26 0.35 23.72
N SER A 199 2.52 0.15 24.11
CA SER A 199 3.31 1.18 24.79
C SER A 199 3.72 2.31 23.84
N GLU A 200 4.02 3.48 24.40
CA GLU A 200 4.62 4.57 23.63
C GLU A 200 5.94 4.15 22.97
N LYS A 201 6.72 3.27 23.62
CA LYS A 201 7.96 2.72 23.07
C LYS A 201 7.67 1.94 21.78
N PHE A 202 6.63 1.11 21.76
CA PHE A 202 6.21 0.38 20.56
C PHE A 202 5.79 1.34 19.44
N ILE A 203 4.94 2.34 19.75
CA ILE A 203 4.47 3.31 18.76
C ILE A 203 5.64 4.14 18.20
N ASN A 204 6.55 4.60 19.05
CA ASN A 204 7.74 5.34 18.63
C ASN A 204 8.67 4.50 17.75
N ALA A 205 8.80 3.20 18.05
CA ALA A 205 9.53 2.29 17.19
C ALA A 205 8.81 2.08 15.86
N ALA A 206 7.47 1.97 15.85
CA ALA A 206 6.65 1.81 14.64
C ALA A 206 6.78 3.01 13.70
N VAL A 207 6.86 4.23 14.24
CA VAL A 207 7.14 5.44 13.45
C VAL A 207 8.52 5.39 12.79
N LYS A 208 9.51 4.76 13.43
CA LYS A 208 10.90 4.61 12.96
C LYS A 208 11.15 3.27 12.25
N SER A 209 10.11 2.57 11.84
CA SER A 209 10.20 1.23 11.21
C SER A 209 10.41 1.26 9.70
N GLY A 210 10.42 2.45 9.09
CA GLY A 210 10.42 2.63 7.63
C GLY A 210 9.02 2.66 7.00
N ILE A 211 7.96 2.28 7.73
CA ILE A 211 6.58 2.32 7.22
C ILE A 211 6.17 3.74 6.82
N VAL A 212 6.54 4.74 7.64
CA VAL A 212 6.22 6.16 7.36
C VAL A 212 6.89 6.61 6.06
N GLU A 213 8.18 6.31 5.91
CA GLU A 213 8.98 6.65 4.74
C GLU A 213 8.46 5.96 3.47
N SER A 214 8.12 4.67 3.58
CA SER A 214 7.53 3.88 2.50
C SER A 214 6.19 4.43 2.03
N VAL A 215 5.29 4.77 2.97
CA VAL A 215 3.99 5.39 2.65
C VAL A 215 4.15 6.78 2.03
N LEU A 216 5.11 7.59 2.50
CA LEU A 216 5.39 8.90 1.89
C LEU A 216 5.94 8.76 0.46
N SER A 217 6.83 7.79 0.23
CA SER A 217 7.35 7.48 -1.10
C SER A 217 6.23 7.07 -2.05
N TRP A 218 5.37 6.15 -1.60
CA TRP A 218 4.17 5.74 -2.33
C TRP A 218 3.24 6.92 -2.65
N ALA A 219 2.98 7.78 -1.66
CA ALA A 219 2.10 8.94 -1.84
C ALA A 219 2.66 9.93 -2.88
N LYS A 220 3.98 10.19 -2.84
CA LYS A 220 4.68 11.01 -3.85
C LYS A 220 4.59 10.38 -5.24
N PHE A 221 4.88 9.09 -5.35
CA PHE A 221 4.81 8.37 -6.62
C PHE A 221 3.39 8.39 -7.22
N LYS A 222 2.38 8.16 -6.38
CA LYS A 222 0.98 8.26 -6.79
C LYS A 222 0.63 9.65 -7.31
N ALA A 223 0.99 10.70 -6.57
CA ALA A 223 0.73 12.08 -6.97
C ALA A 223 1.38 12.42 -8.32
N GLN A 224 2.63 11.99 -8.51
CA GLN A 224 3.36 12.18 -9.76
C GLN A 224 2.74 11.41 -10.92
N ASN A 225 2.24 10.20 -10.67
CA ASN A 225 1.57 9.42 -11.71
C ASN A 225 0.22 10.04 -12.09
N GLU A 226 -0.54 10.58 -11.14
CA GLU A 226 -1.76 11.33 -11.44
C GLU A 226 -1.47 12.58 -12.29
N LEU A 227 -0.41 13.34 -11.98
CA LEU A 227 0.06 14.43 -12.85
C LEU A 227 0.45 13.93 -14.24
N SER A 228 1.20 12.84 -14.34
CA SER A 228 1.62 12.31 -15.64
C SER A 228 0.46 11.94 -16.57
N LYS A 229 -0.70 11.55 -16.00
CA LYS A 229 -1.93 11.29 -16.78
C LYS A 229 -2.54 12.53 -17.41
N THR A 230 -2.28 13.72 -16.85
CA THR A 230 -2.70 15.01 -17.43
C THR A 230 -1.65 15.61 -18.37
N SER A 231 -0.55 14.90 -18.66
CA SER A 231 0.43 15.32 -19.67
C SER A 231 -0.22 15.52 -21.04
N GLY A 232 0.19 16.58 -21.72
CA GLY A 232 -0.11 16.82 -23.11
C GLY A 232 0.58 15.80 -24.03
N LYS A 233 0.07 15.69 -25.24
CA LYS A 233 0.70 14.93 -26.34
C LYS A 233 0.74 15.81 -27.57
N LYS A 234 1.79 15.67 -28.39
CA LYS A 234 1.81 16.28 -29.71
C LYS A 234 0.69 15.70 -30.55
N GLN A 235 -0.28 16.54 -30.88
CA GLN A 235 -1.39 16.20 -31.74
C GLN A 235 -1.62 17.39 -32.67
N ALA A 236 -1.89 17.12 -33.95
CA ALA A 236 -2.10 18.17 -34.94
C ALA A 236 -3.37 18.98 -34.65
N LYS A 237 -4.41 18.35 -34.09
CA LYS A 237 -5.67 19.03 -33.75
C LYS A 237 -6.02 18.81 -32.28
N LEU A 238 -6.34 19.90 -31.59
CA LEU A 238 -6.90 19.87 -30.24
C LEU A 238 -8.41 20.10 -30.30
N LYS A 239 -9.15 19.46 -29.39
CA LYS A 239 -10.60 19.65 -29.20
C LYS A 239 -10.88 19.97 -27.73
N GLY A 240 -11.91 20.78 -27.49
CA GLY A 240 -12.41 21.02 -26.13
C GLY A 240 -11.55 21.96 -25.27
N ILE A 241 -10.73 22.83 -25.89
CA ILE A 241 -10.05 23.93 -25.19
C ILE A 241 -10.75 25.24 -25.61
N PRO A 242 -11.65 25.78 -24.77
CA PRO A 242 -12.35 27.02 -25.10
C PRO A 242 -11.37 28.17 -25.30
N LYS A 243 -11.68 29.08 -26.23
CA LYS A 243 -10.93 30.32 -26.52
C LYS A 243 -9.54 30.15 -27.14
N LEU A 244 -9.06 28.93 -27.37
CA LEU A 244 -7.84 28.72 -28.14
C LEU A 244 -8.09 29.04 -29.62
N GLU A 245 -7.33 30.00 -30.17
CA GLU A 245 -7.14 30.12 -31.62
C GLU A 245 -5.85 29.37 -31.97
N ASP A 246 -5.99 28.15 -32.48
CA ASP A 246 -4.85 27.28 -32.76
C ASP A 246 -4.19 27.66 -34.09
N ALA A 247 -2.87 27.50 -34.20
CA ALA A 247 -2.18 27.75 -35.47
C ALA A 247 -2.41 26.55 -36.40
N ASN A 248 -2.58 26.75 -37.71
CA ASN A 248 -2.87 25.65 -38.63
C ASN A 248 -1.78 24.57 -38.63
N GLU A 249 -0.52 24.97 -38.43
CA GLU A 249 0.65 24.08 -38.39
C GLU A 249 1.03 23.64 -36.95
N ALA A 250 0.25 24.02 -35.92
CA ALA A 250 0.54 23.61 -34.55
C ALA A 250 0.44 22.09 -34.37
N GLY A 251 1.48 21.48 -33.80
CA GLY A 251 1.55 20.03 -33.60
C GLY A 251 1.86 19.21 -34.86
N THR A 252 2.13 19.82 -36.01
CA THR A 252 2.59 19.13 -37.23
C THR A 252 4.12 18.97 -37.25
N ARG A 253 4.70 18.58 -38.39
CA ARG A 253 6.16 18.63 -38.63
C ARG A 253 6.73 20.05 -38.53
N ASN A 254 5.90 21.07 -38.80
CA ASN A 254 6.28 22.47 -38.80
C ASN A 254 6.10 23.16 -37.43
N ALA A 255 5.65 22.42 -36.41
CA ALA A 255 5.38 22.92 -35.06
C ALA A 255 6.50 23.80 -34.46
N ILE A 256 7.77 23.50 -34.76
CA ILE A 256 8.92 24.26 -34.27
C ILE A 256 8.96 25.71 -34.77
N LYS A 257 8.32 25.99 -35.92
CA LYS A 257 8.17 27.34 -36.48
C LYS A 257 7.01 28.09 -35.84
N CYS A 258 6.07 27.38 -35.21
CA CYS A 258 4.86 27.97 -34.65
C CYS A 258 5.16 28.71 -33.33
N THR A 259 4.46 29.83 -33.14
CA THR A 259 4.49 30.65 -31.92
C THR A 259 3.10 30.68 -31.29
N LEU A 260 3.02 30.34 -30.00
CA LEU A 260 1.82 30.54 -29.19
C LEU A 260 1.90 31.90 -28.49
N ILE A 261 0.93 32.76 -28.70
CA ILE A 261 0.80 34.06 -28.05
C ILE A 261 -0.13 33.92 -26.84
N LEU A 262 0.41 34.15 -25.65
CA LEU A 262 -0.35 34.20 -24.40
C LEU A 262 -0.72 35.64 -24.09
N THR A 263 -2.02 35.92 -23.97
CA THR A 263 -2.51 37.31 -23.76
C THR A 263 -3.09 37.50 -22.37
N GLU A 264 -2.96 38.71 -21.81
CA GLU A 264 -3.66 39.06 -20.56
C GLU A 264 -5.14 39.36 -20.84
N GLY A 265 -6.00 38.36 -20.63
CA GLY A 265 -7.44 38.46 -20.82
C GLY A 265 -7.92 38.46 -22.28
N ASP A 266 -9.24 38.54 -22.45
CA ASP A 266 -9.90 38.46 -23.77
C ASP A 266 -9.74 39.75 -24.60
N SER A 267 -9.54 40.90 -23.96
CA SER A 267 -9.33 42.18 -24.65
C SER A 267 -8.05 42.16 -25.49
N ALA A 268 -6.94 41.74 -24.88
CA ALA A 268 -5.66 41.58 -25.57
C ALA A 268 -5.69 40.46 -26.62
N LYS A 269 -6.52 39.41 -26.41
CA LYS A 269 -6.76 38.37 -27.41
C LYS A 269 -7.30 38.96 -28.71
N THR A 270 -8.31 39.83 -28.65
CA THR A 270 -8.92 40.42 -29.86
C THR A 270 -7.89 41.21 -30.68
N LEU A 271 -7.01 41.95 -29.99
CA LEU A 271 -5.90 42.64 -30.64
C LEU A 271 -4.96 41.65 -31.35
N ALA A 272 -4.50 40.61 -30.65
CA ALA A 272 -3.63 39.59 -31.24
C ALA A 272 -4.28 38.91 -32.46
N VAL A 273 -5.57 38.55 -32.37
CA VAL A 273 -6.32 37.90 -33.46
C VAL A 273 -6.48 38.80 -34.68
N SER A 274 -6.67 40.11 -34.51
CA SER A 274 -6.69 41.06 -35.63
C SER A 274 -5.35 41.10 -36.37
N GLY A 275 -4.24 41.06 -35.64
CA GLY A 275 -2.88 40.94 -36.20
C GLY A 275 -2.69 39.66 -37.02
N LEU A 276 -3.26 38.52 -36.57
CA LEU A 276 -3.24 37.26 -37.32
C LEU A 276 -3.90 37.36 -38.71
N GLY A 277 -4.85 38.28 -38.89
CA GLY A 277 -5.47 38.54 -40.18
C GLY A 277 -4.48 39.05 -41.24
N VAL A 278 -3.40 39.71 -40.80
CA VAL A 278 -2.36 40.28 -41.67
C VAL A 278 -1.19 39.31 -41.84
N ILE A 279 -0.71 38.70 -40.75
CA ILE A 279 0.49 37.84 -40.75
C ILE A 279 0.19 36.37 -41.09
N GLY A 280 -1.08 35.98 -41.12
CA GLY A 280 -1.54 34.62 -41.37
C GLY A 280 -1.69 33.76 -40.10
N ARG A 281 -2.50 32.70 -40.21
CA ARG A 281 -2.85 31.78 -39.11
C ARG A 281 -2.02 30.49 -39.09
N ASP A 282 -1.09 30.33 -40.02
CA ASP A 282 -0.35 29.07 -40.17
C ASP A 282 0.60 28.81 -39.00
N TYR A 283 1.35 29.84 -38.60
CA TYR A 283 2.41 29.72 -37.60
C TYR A 283 2.13 30.44 -36.28
N TYR A 284 0.96 31.07 -36.12
CA TYR A 284 0.65 31.86 -34.93
C TYR A 284 -0.69 31.44 -34.33
N GLY A 285 -0.66 31.05 -33.05
CA GLY A 285 -1.87 30.76 -32.26
C GLY A 285 -1.98 31.71 -31.09
N VAL A 286 -3.18 31.86 -30.53
CA VAL A 286 -3.47 32.80 -29.44
C VAL A 286 -4.30 32.11 -28.36
N PHE A 287 -3.90 32.27 -27.10
CA PHE A 287 -4.64 31.78 -25.94
C PHE A 287 -4.67 32.82 -24.81
N PRO A 288 -5.86 33.29 -24.37
CA PRO A 288 -5.96 34.26 -23.28
C PRO A 288 -5.82 33.60 -21.91
N LEU A 289 -5.00 34.18 -21.05
CA LEU A 289 -4.90 33.81 -19.64
C LEU A 289 -5.92 34.58 -18.81
N ARG A 290 -6.53 33.90 -17.83
CA ARG A 290 -7.50 34.51 -16.90
C ARG A 290 -6.86 34.85 -15.57
N GLY A 291 -6.81 36.15 -15.27
CA GLY A 291 -6.32 36.65 -13.99
C GLY A 291 -4.87 36.24 -13.71
N LYS A 292 -4.50 36.21 -12.43
CA LYS A 292 -3.15 35.81 -12.02
C LYS A 292 -2.98 34.30 -12.10
N LEU A 293 -1.95 33.85 -12.81
CA LEU A 293 -1.57 32.43 -12.86
C LEU A 293 -1.24 31.90 -11.45
N LEU A 294 -1.59 30.63 -11.22
CA LEU A 294 -1.29 29.94 -9.98
C LEU A 294 0.23 29.81 -9.80
N ASN A 295 0.75 30.21 -8.63
CA ASN A 295 2.14 29.96 -8.26
C ASN A 295 2.37 28.45 -8.02
N VAL A 296 2.91 27.76 -9.03
CA VAL A 296 3.12 26.31 -9.00
C VAL A 296 4.23 25.85 -8.04
N ARG A 297 5.10 26.75 -7.55
CA ARG A 297 6.18 26.39 -6.62
C ARG A 297 5.66 26.01 -5.24
N GLU A 298 4.56 26.64 -4.83
CA GLU A 298 3.93 26.45 -3.51
C GLU A 298 2.61 25.69 -3.61
N ALA A 299 2.11 25.48 -4.83
CA ALA A 299 0.87 24.77 -5.07
C ALA A 299 0.99 23.28 -4.76
N THR A 300 -0.05 22.76 -4.12
CA THR A 300 -0.23 21.31 -3.96
C THR A 300 -0.48 20.64 -5.31
N HIS A 301 -0.18 19.34 -5.41
CA HIS A 301 -0.45 18.57 -6.64
C HIS A 301 -1.92 18.65 -7.04
N LYS A 302 -2.83 18.66 -6.06
CA LYS A 302 -4.26 18.81 -6.29
C LYS A 302 -4.60 20.18 -6.90
N GLN A 303 -4.06 21.27 -6.36
CA GLN A 303 -4.28 22.60 -6.92
C GLN A 303 -3.79 22.71 -8.37
N ILE A 304 -2.66 22.07 -8.71
CA ILE A 304 -2.16 22.03 -10.09
C ILE A 304 -3.09 21.22 -10.99
N LEU A 305 -3.52 20.03 -10.54
CA LEU A 305 -4.44 19.15 -11.28
C LEU A 305 -5.81 19.78 -11.50
N ASP A 306 -6.33 20.53 -10.54
CA ASP A 306 -7.65 21.18 -10.62
C ASP A 306 -7.58 22.51 -11.40
N ASN A 307 -6.38 23.04 -11.67
CA ASN A 307 -6.23 24.31 -12.38
C ASN A 307 -6.43 24.13 -13.90
N ALA A 308 -7.58 24.58 -14.39
CA ALA A 308 -7.95 24.48 -15.80
C ALA A 308 -6.98 25.24 -16.73
N GLU A 309 -6.48 26.41 -16.34
CA GLU A 309 -5.56 27.22 -17.16
C GLU A 309 -4.23 26.49 -17.39
N ILE A 310 -3.61 25.95 -16.33
CA ILE A 310 -2.38 25.17 -16.43
C ILE A 310 -2.62 23.91 -17.28
N ASN A 311 -3.71 23.19 -17.05
CA ASN A 311 -4.04 22.00 -17.83
C ASN A 311 -4.27 22.32 -19.31
N ASN A 312 -4.89 23.45 -19.63
CA ASN A 312 -5.06 23.92 -21.00
C ASN A 312 -3.70 24.22 -21.63
N LEU A 313 -2.82 24.97 -20.96
CA LEU A 313 -1.47 25.26 -21.46
C LEU A 313 -0.66 23.99 -21.72
N ILE A 314 -0.71 23.02 -20.79
CA ILE A 314 -0.05 21.71 -20.95
C ILE A 314 -0.52 21.01 -22.22
N LYS A 315 -1.84 21.01 -22.48
CA LYS A 315 -2.42 20.42 -23.70
C LYS A 315 -2.07 21.22 -24.96
N ILE A 316 -2.19 22.54 -24.93
CA ILE A 316 -1.93 23.44 -26.07
C ILE A 316 -0.50 23.29 -26.55
N LEU A 317 0.46 23.24 -25.62
CA LEU A 317 1.88 23.14 -25.91
C LEU A 317 2.34 21.69 -26.12
N GLY A 318 1.55 20.70 -25.68
CA GLY A 318 1.96 19.30 -25.69
C GLY A 318 3.03 18.98 -24.63
N LEU A 319 3.03 19.71 -23.51
CA LEU A 319 3.99 19.54 -22.43
C LEU A 319 3.76 18.23 -21.69
N GLN A 320 4.83 17.56 -21.30
CA GLN A 320 4.81 16.28 -20.59
C GLN A 320 5.45 16.43 -19.22
N TYR A 321 4.76 15.93 -18.19
CA TYR A 321 5.38 15.82 -16.87
C TYR A 321 6.54 14.82 -16.93
N LYS A 322 7.59 15.06 -16.11
CA LYS A 322 8.82 14.27 -16.03
C LYS A 322 9.71 14.29 -17.29
N LYS A 323 9.34 15.05 -18.33
CA LYS A 323 10.21 15.27 -19.48
C LYS A 323 11.05 16.54 -19.30
N LYS A 324 12.36 16.42 -19.54
CA LYS A 324 13.24 17.59 -19.66
C LYS A 324 13.29 17.98 -21.14
N TYR A 325 13.20 19.27 -21.43
CA TYR A 325 13.19 19.81 -22.78
C TYR A 325 14.52 20.50 -23.07
N ASN A 326 15.59 19.71 -23.18
CA ASN A 326 16.96 20.23 -23.27
C ASN A 326 17.58 20.03 -24.66
N SER A 327 16.99 19.17 -25.50
CA SER A 327 17.47 18.88 -26.85
C SER A 327 16.45 19.31 -27.90
N GLU A 328 16.89 19.50 -29.14
CA GLU A 328 15.98 19.74 -30.26
C GLU A 328 14.97 18.59 -30.45
N ASP A 329 15.39 17.35 -30.22
CA ASP A 329 14.51 16.19 -30.31
C ASP A 329 13.43 16.19 -29.23
N ASP A 330 13.72 16.72 -28.04
CA ASP A 330 12.69 16.95 -27.03
C ASP A 330 11.70 18.03 -27.48
N MET A 331 12.22 19.13 -28.04
CA MET A 331 11.39 20.24 -28.53
C MET A 331 10.49 19.82 -29.70
N LYS A 332 10.91 18.85 -30.52
CA LYS A 332 10.05 18.27 -31.58
C LYS A 332 8.78 17.62 -31.05
N THR A 333 8.72 17.26 -29.76
CA THR A 333 7.51 16.71 -29.13
C THR A 333 6.50 17.76 -28.67
N LEU A 334 6.82 19.05 -28.80
CA LEU A 334 5.89 20.15 -28.51
C LEU A 334 5.03 20.48 -29.73
N ARG A 335 3.91 21.17 -29.48
CA ARG A 335 3.02 21.70 -30.52
C ARG A 335 3.46 23.06 -31.06
N TYR A 336 4.23 23.80 -30.27
CA TYR A 336 4.78 25.11 -30.60
C TYR A 336 6.26 25.16 -30.24
N GLY A 337 7.07 25.76 -31.11
CA GLY A 337 8.49 25.98 -30.85
C GLY A 337 8.77 27.24 -30.04
N LYS A 338 7.85 28.20 -30.06
CA LYS A 338 7.99 29.49 -29.35
C LYS A 338 6.74 29.80 -28.55
N VAL A 339 6.94 30.47 -27.41
CA VAL A 339 5.87 31.06 -26.62
C VAL A 339 6.17 32.55 -26.47
N MET A 340 5.22 33.39 -26.84
CA MET A 340 5.27 34.83 -26.70
C MET A 340 4.29 35.23 -25.61
N ILE A 341 4.73 36.08 -24.68
CA ILE A 341 3.88 36.63 -23.62
C ILE A 341 3.55 38.07 -24.01
N MET A 342 2.27 38.38 -24.11
CA MET A 342 1.74 39.69 -24.46
C MET A 342 0.83 40.16 -23.33
N THR A 343 1.42 40.89 -22.39
CA THR A 343 0.76 41.46 -21.20
C THR A 343 0.54 42.95 -21.39
#